data_AF-A0A7S2S481-F1
#
_entry.id   AF-A0A7S2S481-F1
#
_cell.length_a   1.000
_cell.length_b   1.000
_cell.length_c   1.000
_cell.angle_alpha   90.00
_cell.angle_beta   90.00
_cell.angle_gamma   90.00
#
_symmetry.space_group_name_H-M   'P 1'
#
loop_
_entity.id
_entity.type
_entity.pdbx_description
1 polymer ?
#
loop_
_entity_poly.entity_id
_entity_poly.type
_entity_poly.pdbx_seq_one_letter_code
_entity_poly.pdbx_strand_id
1 'polypeptide(L)'
;MTASSEVATTIKKVDVFLSKYPNLFQYEKFKNIEKKTGYSKVYFFGTFVCLFGGLLYVLGGSKLISDLVSFIYPAYMSFKAVDSADPTDDTQWLTYWVVFAFVSIIESCASFFIEYIPMYFFFKLGFFIWCYHPKFLGAGLIYTQVIKPFLVPYVKAFGTSRVHEEKKTE
;
A
#
# COMPACT_ATOMS: atom_id res chain seq x y z
N MET A 1 3.17 -21.59 -22.49
CA MET A 1 4.60 -21.75 -22.12
C MET A 1 5.16 -20.57 -21.31
N THR A 2 4.46 -19.44 -21.15
CA THR A 2 4.92 -18.24 -20.43
C THR A 2 4.79 -18.30 -18.90
N ALA A 3 3.78 -19.00 -18.36
CA ALA A 3 3.57 -19.10 -16.91
C ALA A 3 4.71 -19.88 -16.20
N SER A 4 5.28 -20.90 -16.84
CA SER A 4 6.35 -21.73 -16.24
C SER A 4 7.67 -20.96 -16.07
N SER A 5 8.01 -20.05 -17.00
CA SER A 5 9.23 -19.24 -16.92
C SER A 5 9.15 -18.14 -15.87
N GLU A 6 7.97 -17.52 -15.70
CA GLU A 6 7.75 -16.50 -14.66
C GLU A 6 7.74 -17.11 -13.26
N VAL A 7 7.13 -18.28 -13.11
CA VAL A 7 7.15 -19.06 -11.86
C VAL A 7 8.59 -19.46 -11.50
N ALA A 8 9.38 -19.97 -12.47
CA ALA A 8 10.78 -20.30 -12.23
C ALA A 8 11.62 -19.08 -11.79
N THR A 9 11.35 -17.92 -12.38
CA THR A 9 12.03 -16.66 -12.04
C THR A 9 11.66 -16.19 -10.63
N THR A 10 10.39 -16.35 -10.25
CA THR A 10 9.88 -15.99 -8.92
C THR A 10 10.44 -16.92 -7.85
N ILE A 11 10.48 -18.23 -8.11
CA ILE A 11 11.12 -19.22 -7.24
C ILE A 11 12.59 -18.83 -7.01
N LYS A 12 13.31 -18.43 -8.06
CA LYS A 12 14.72 -18.02 -7.95
C LYS A 12 14.90 -16.78 -7.08
N LYS A 13 14.04 -15.76 -7.22
CA LYS A 13 14.07 -14.55 -6.37
C LYS A 13 13.76 -14.86 -4.91
N VAL A 14 12.77 -15.73 -4.67
CA VAL A 14 12.37 -16.17 -3.32
C VAL A 14 13.50 -16.98 -2.67
N ASP A 15 14.14 -17.89 -3.40
CA ASP A 15 15.23 -18.70 -2.87
C ASP A 15 16.45 -17.84 -2.50
N VAL A 16 16.78 -16.83 -3.33
CA VAL A 16 17.80 -15.82 -3.03
C VAL A 16 17.44 -15.03 -1.77
N PHE A 17 16.19 -14.55 -1.64
CA PHE A 17 15.74 -13.80 -0.48
C PHE A 17 15.79 -14.64 0.81
N LEU A 18 15.34 -15.89 0.76
CA LEU A 18 15.34 -16.80 1.91
C LEU A 18 16.75 -17.18 2.34
N SER A 19 17.69 -17.33 1.40
CA SER A 19 19.09 -17.62 1.72
C SER A 19 19.80 -16.46 2.45
N LYS A 20 19.34 -15.22 2.24
CA LYS A 20 19.89 -14.01 2.87
C LYS A 20 19.54 -13.89 4.36
N TYR A 21 18.42 -14.50 4.79
CA TYR A 21 17.94 -14.45 6.18
C TYR A 21 17.72 -15.86 6.77
N PRO A 22 18.79 -16.64 6.94
CA PRO A 22 18.68 -18.06 7.30
C PRO A 22 18.04 -18.30 8.68
N ASN A 23 18.24 -17.38 9.63
CA ASN A 23 17.74 -17.49 11.01
C ASN A 23 16.28 -17.02 11.17
N LEU A 24 15.80 -16.12 10.32
CA LEU A 24 14.46 -15.52 10.40
C LEU A 24 13.38 -16.45 9.84
N PHE A 25 13.77 -17.26 8.85
CA PHE A 25 12.87 -18.19 8.17
C PHE A 25 13.34 -19.65 8.24
N GLN A 26 14.27 -20.03 9.14
CA GLN A 26 14.73 -21.43 9.30
C GLN A 26 14.97 -22.14 7.95
N TYR A 27 15.72 -21.51 7.05
CA TYR A 27 15.87 -21.91 5.64
C TYR A 27 16.24 -23.39 5.46
N GLU A 28 17.12 -23.90 6.31
CA GLU A 28 17.52 -25.32 6.33
C GLU A 28 16.35 -26.28 6.59
N LYS A 29 15.39 -25.91 7.45
CA LYS A 29 14.19 -26.73 7.67
C LYS A 29 13.29 -26.74 6.43
N PHE A 30 13.10 -25.59 5.78
CA PHE A 30 12.30 -25.51 4.55
C PHE A 30 12.94 -26.30 3.40
N LYS A 31 14.27 -26.28 3.27
CA LYS A 31 15.01 -27.08 2.28
C LYS A 31 14.92 -28.58 2.56
N ASN A 32 14.94 -28.99 3.84
CA ASN A 32 14.75 -30.38 4.23
C ASN A 32 13.29 -30.86 4.05
N ILE A 33 12.31 -29.97 4.23
CA ILE A 33 10.90 -30.24 3.97
C ILE A 33 10.65 -30.33 2.46
N GLU A 34 11.22 -29.43 1.65
CA GLU A 34 11.17 -29.45 0.18
C GLU A 34 11.73 -30.76 -0.39
N LYS A 35 12.87 -31.24 0.13
CA LYS A 35 13.44 -32.54 -0.24
C LYS A 35 12.58 -33.74 0.14
N LYS A 36 11.78 -33.65 1.22
CA LYS A 36 10.93 -34.75 1.71
C LYS A 36 9.54 -34.77 1.07
N THR A 37 8.99 -33.62 0.69
CA THR A 37 7.62 -33.51 0.17
C THR A 37 7.55 -33.26 -1.33
N GLY A 38 8.65 -32.87 -1.98
CA GLY A 38 8.70 -32.64 -3.43
C GLY A 38 7.98 -31.36 -3.90
N TYR A 39 7.39 -30.60 -2.99
CA TYR A 39 6.70 -29.34 -3.29
C TYR A 39 7.60 -28.13 -3.02
N SER A 40 7.58 -27.14 -3.93
CA SER A 40 8.39 -25.92 -3.82
C SER A 40 8.03 -25.09 -2.58
N LYS A 41 9.04 -24.49 -1.94
CA LYS A 41 8.92 -23.57 -0.78
C LYS A 41 7.86 -22.48 -0.97
N VAL A 42 7.60 -22.07 -2.21
CA VAL A 42 6.61 -21.05 -2.57
C VAL A 42 5.19 -21.46 -2.21
N TYR A 43 4.84 -22.75 -2.32
CA TYR A 43 3.50 -23.24 -1.97
C TYR A 43 3.24 -23.16 -0.46
N PHE A 44 4.23 -23.43 0.38
CA PHE A 44 4.07 -23.26 1.83
C PHE A 44 3.84 -21.80 2.21
N PHE A 45 4.60 -20.88 1.61
CA PHE A 45 4.43 -19.45 1.84
C PHE A 45 3.07 -18.96 1.31
N GLY A 46 2.68 -19.41 0.11
CA GLY A 46 1.38 -19.12 -0.50
C GLY A 46 0.23 -19.61 0.38
N THR A 47 0.26 -20.86 0.84
CA THR A 47 -0.77 -21.43 1.72
C THR A 47 -0.85 -20.68 3.04
N PHE A 48 0.29 -20.33 3.65
CA PHE A 48 0.30 -19.53 4.87
C PHE A 48 -0.30 -18.13 4.68
N VAL A 49 0.07 -17.43 3.61
CA VAL A 49 -0.49 -16.11 3.26
C VAL A 49 -1.99 -16.21 2.95
N CYS A 50 -2.42 -17.25 2.23
CA CYS A 50 -3.84 -17.48 1.94
C CYS A 50 -4.64 -17.81 3.20
N LEU A 51 -4.12 -18.66 4.10
CA LEU A 51 -4.77 -18.99 5.37
C LEU A 51 -4.84 -17.78 6.30
N PHE A 52 -3.76 -17.00 6.38
CA PHE A 52 -3.72 -15.77 7.17
C PHE A 52 -4.68 -14.72 6.61
N GLY A 53 -4.71 -14.52 5.29
CA GLY A 53 -5.66 -13.64 4.63
C GLY A 53 -7.11 -14.08 4.80
N GLY A 54 -7.39 -15.39 4.69
CA GLY A 54 -8.71 -15.97 4.95
C GLY A 54 -9.15 -15.80 6.41
N LEU A 55 -8.24 -15.99 7.36
CA LEU A 55 -8.50 -15.76 8.78
C LEU A 55 -8.83 -14.28 9.05
N LEU A 56 -8.07 -13.35 8.48
CA LEU A 56 -8.35 -11.92 8.58
C LEU A 56 -9.71 -11.55 7.97
N TYR A 57 -10.08 -12.19 6.86
CA TYR A 57 -11.39 -12.00 6.24
C TYR A 57 -12.53 -12.47 7.15
N VAL A 58 -12.37 -13.62 7.82
CA VAL A 58 -13.38 -14.13 8.75
C VAL A 58 -13.49 -13.25 10.00
N LEU A 59 -12.39 -12.69 10.49
CA LEU A 59 -12.37 -11.86 11.70
C LEU A 59 -12.86 -10.42 11.49
N GLY A 60 -12.54 -9.80 10.36
CA GLY A 60 -12.80 -8.37 10.13
C GLY A 60 -13.32 -8.01 8.74
N GLY A 61 -13.67 -9.01 7.93
CA GLY A 61 -14.21 -8.83 6.59
C GLY A 61 -13.22 -8.26 5.58
N SER A 62 -13.77 -7.81 4.45
CA SER A 62 -13.02 -7.14 3.37
C SER A 62 -12.44 -5.79 3.80
N LYS A 63 -13.12 -5.07 4.71
CA LYS A 63 -12.69 -3.75 5.18
C LYS A 63 -11.32 -3.81 5.85
N LEU A 64 -11.16 -4.74 6.80
CA LEU A 64 -9.91 -4.89 7.56
C LEU A 64 -8.72 -5.22 6.64
N ILE A 65 -8.91 -6.12 5.67
CA ILE A 65 -7.86 -6.46 4.70
C ILE A 65 -7.50 -5.24 3.84
N SER A 66 -8.49 -4.49 3.35
CA SER A 66 -8.22 -3.30 2.55
C SER A 66 -7.46 -2.24 3.32
N ASP A 67 -7.80 -2.04 4.59
CA ASP A 67 -7.17 -1.04 5.45
C ASP A 67 -5.73 -1.46 5.75
N LEU A 68 -5.48 -2.73 6.11
CA LEU A 68 -4.11 -3.22 6.34
C LEU A 68 -3.22 -3.06 5.10
N VAL A 69 -3.73 -3.36 3.90
CA VAL A 69 -2.96 -3.18 2.66
C VAL A 69 -2.66 -1.70 2.40
N SER A 70 -3.64 -0.83 2.64
CA SER A 70 -3.53 0.61 2.39
C SER A 70 -2.70 1.34 3.44
N PHE A 71 -2.52 0.75 4.63
CA PHE A 71 -1.70 1.29 5.72
C PHE A 71 -0.30 0.69 5.78
N ILE A 72 -0.15 -0.64 5.82
CA ILE A 72 1.12 -1.29 6.17
C ILE A 72 2.21 -1.02 5.13
N TYR A 73 1.92 -1.20 3.84
CA TYR A 73 2.94 -1.04 2.80
C TYR A 73 3.40 0.42 2.66
N PRO A 74 2.51 1.41 2.53
CA PRO A 74 2.90 2.82 2.49
C PRO A 74 3.54 3.29 3.79
N ALA A 75 3.13 2.79 4.97
CA ALA A 75 3.77 3.14 6.23
C ALA A 75 5.22 2.63 6.30
N TYR A 76 5.47 1.39 5.86
CA TYR A 76 6.84 0.86 5.78
C TYR A 76 7.71 1.67 4.84
N MET A 77 7.18 2.03 3.66
CA MET A 77 7.93 2.84 2.70
C MET A 77 8.11 4.29 3.18
N SER A 78 7.14 4.86 3.88
CA SER A 78 7.27 6.19 4.52
C SER A 78 8.37 6.17 5.57
N PHE A 79 8.43 5.13 6.42
CA PHE A 79 9.51 4.96 7.39
C PHE A 79 10.88 4.91 6.72
N LYS A 80 10.99 4.17 5.61
CA LYS A 80 12.22 4.11 4.83
C LYS A 80 12.57 5.44 4.15
N ALA A 81 11.58 6.22 3.71
CA ALA A 81 11.78 7.51 3.08
C ALA A 81 12.30 8.57 4.07
N VAL A 82 11.80 8.55 5.31
CA VAL A 82 12.23 9.45 6.39
C VAL A 82 13.73 9.34 6.70
N ASP A 83 14.29 8.13 6.61
CA ASP A 83 15.72 7.88 6.80
C ASP A 83 16.54 8.09 5.50
N SER A 84 15.89 8.36 4.37
CA SER A 84 16.54 8.56 3.08
C SER A 84 16.94 10.03 2.87
N ALA A 85 18.00 10.26 2.10
CA ALA A 85 18.46 11.61 1.78
C ALA A 85 17.72 12.24 0.57
N ASP A 86 16.81 11.50 -0.08
CA ASP A 86 16.12 11.97 -1.29
C ASP A 86 14.76 12.59 -0.94
N PRO A 87 14.59 13.92 -1.07
CA PRO A 87 13.34 14.60 -0.71
C PRO A 87 12.17 14.27 -1.64
N THR A 88 12.43 13.64 -2.80
CA THR A 88 11.38 13.26 -3.74
C THR A 88 10.55 12.08 -3.24
N ASP A 89 11.15 11.18 -2.44
CA ASP A 89 10.46 10.05 -1.84
C ASP A 89 9.45 10.52 -0.79
N ASP A 90 9.83 11.47 0.08
CA ASP A 90 8.93 12.04 1.10
C ASP A 90 7.69 12.70 0.48
N THR A 91 7.89 13.44 -0.60
CA THR A 91 6.80 14.14 -1.31
C THR A 91 5.78 13.14 -1.88
N GLN A 92 6.25 12.00 -2.38
CA GLN A 92 5.39 10.95 -2.92
C GLN A 92 4.51 10.32 -1.84
N TRP A 93 5.09 9.99 -0.67
CA TRP A 93 4.34 9.38 0.43
C TRP A 93 3.35 10.36 1.06
N LEU A 94 3.75 11.63 1.24
CA LEU A 94 2.83 12.65 1.75
C LEU A 94 1.65 12.88 0.79
N THR A 95 1.92 12.90 -0.51
CA THR A 95 0.88 13.01 -1.53
C THR A 95 -0.08 11.83 -1.49
N TYR A 96 0.45 10.61 -1.32
CA TYR A 96 -0.37 9.41 -1.11
C TYR A 96 -1.29 9.55 0.11
N TRP A 97 -0.78 10.00 1.26
CA TRP A 97 -1.58 10.16 2.47
C TRP A 97 -2.71 11.19 2.30
N VAL A 98 -2.46 12.28 1.57
CA VAL A 98 -3.49 13.28 1.26
C VAL A 98 -4.59 12.69 0.36
N VAL A 99 -4.21 11.92 -0.68
CA VAL A 99 -5.17 11.22 -1.55
C VAL A 99 -5.94 10.15 -0.77
N PHE A 100 -5.25 9.39 0.08
CA PHE A 100 -5.86 8.37 0.93
C PHE A 100 -6.93 8.98 1.86
N ALA A 101 -6.64 10.11 2.50
CA ALA A 101 -7.60 10.81 3.35
C ALA A 101 -8.83 11.29 2.57
N PHE A 102 -8.62 11.89 1.38
CA PHE A 102 -9.71 12.34 0.52
C PHE A 102 -10.61 11.18 0.07
N VAL A 103 -10.01 10.08 -0.38
CA VAL A 103 -10.73 8.86 -0.78
C VAL A 103 -11.46 8.24 0.38
N SER A 104 -10.87 8.21 1.58
CA SER A 104 -11.51 7.69 2.81
C SER A 104 -12.76 8.48 3.19
N ILE A 105 -12.75 9.81 3.00
CA ILE A 105 -13.91 10.67 3.23
C ILE A 105 -15.00 10.34 2.20
N ILE A 106 -14.65 10.28 0.90
CA ILE A 106 -15.60 9.92 -0.16
C ILE A 106 -16.20 8.54 0.09
N GLU A 107 -15.38 7.56 0.45
CA GLU A 107 -15.83 6.20 0.75
C GLU A 107 -16.78 6.18 1.95
N SER A 108 -16.51 6.99 2.98
CA SER A 108 -17.40 7.11 4.13
C SER A 108 -18.75 7.72 3.72
N CYS A 109 -18.76 8.74 2.87
CA CYS A 109 -19.98 9.34 2.31
C CYS A 109 -20.72 8.39 1.35
N ALA A 110 -19.99 7.58 0.58
CA ALA A 110 -20.53 6.65 -0.40
C ALA A 110 -20.81 5.25 0.16
N SER A 111 -20.67 5.06 1.48
CA SER A 111 -20.86 3.77 2.17
C SER A 111 -22.16 3.08 1.77
N PHE A 112 -23.27 3.83 1.73
CA PHE A 112 -24.57 3.33 1.30
C PHE A 112 -24.62 2.87 -0.18
N PHE A 113 -23.91 3.56 -1.08
CA PHE A 113 -23.84 3.20 -2.51
C PHE A 113 -22.92 2.01 -2.75
N ILE A 114 -21.86 1.88 -1.95
CA ILE A 114 -20.84 0.84 -2.08
C ILE A 114 -21.41 -0.55 -1.73
N GLU A 115 -22.34 -0.64 -0.77
CA GLU A 115 -23.02 -1.89 -0.42
C GLU A 115 -23.83 -2.47 -1.58
N TYR A 116 -24.24 -1.64 -2.55
CA TYR A 116 -24.99 -2.06 -3.73
C TYR A 116 -24.10 -2.64 -4.85
N ILE A 117 -22.78 -2.45 -4.79
CA ILE A 117 -21.84 -2.88 -5.84
C ILE A 117 -21.08 -4.14 -5.37
N PRO A 118 -21.52 -5.34 -5.76
CA PRO A 118 -20.73 -6.54 -5.52
C PRO A 118 -19.43 -6.42 -6.34
N MET A 119 -18.27 -6.56 -5.70
CA MET A 119 -16.91 -6.41 -6.26
C MET A 119 -16.20 -5.04 -6.05
N TYR A 120 -16.77 -4.10 -5.30
CA TYR A 120 -16.09 -2.83 -4.96
C TYR A 120 -14.70 -3.02 -4.32
N PHE A 121 -14.53 -4.06 -3.49
CA PHE A 121 -13.26 -4.37 -2.83
C PHE A 121 -12.07 -4.54 -3.80
N PHE A 122 -12.28 -5.18 -4.95
CA PHE A 122 -11.22 -5.37 -5.94
C PHE A 122 -10.84 -4.04 -6.63
N PHE A 123 -11.82 -3.19 -6.90
CA PHE A 123 -11.57 -1.85 -7.43
C PHE A 123 -10.84 -0.98 -6.42
N LYS A 124 -11.24 -1.03 -5.14
CA LYS A 124 -10.56 -0.32 -4.05
C LYS A 124 -9.08 -0.75 -3.96
N LEU A 125 -8.82 -2.06 -3.94
CA LEU A 125 -7.44 -2.58 -3.93
C LEU A 125 -6.65 -2.16 -5.16
N GLY A 126 -7.23 -2.30 -6.37
CA GLY A 126 -6.58 -1.90 -7.61
C GLY A 126 -6.25 -0.41 -7.65
N PHE A 127 -7.18 0.43 -7.18
CA PHE A 127 -7.00 1.88 -7.08
C PHE A 127 -5.86 2.24 -6.12
N PHE A 128 -5.82 1.64 -4.92
CA PHE A 128 -4.73 1.91 -3.98
C PHE A 128 -3.39 1.40 -4.54
N ILE A 129 -3.35 0.19 -5.10
CA ILE A 129 -2.16 -0.35 -5.79
C ILE A 129 -1.63 0.63 -6.82
N TRP A 130 -2.52 1.17 -7.65
CA TRP A 130 -2.14 2.16 -8.65
C TRP A 130 -1.62 3.47 -8.03
N CYS A 131 -2.24 3.94 -6.94
CA CYS A 131 -1.83 5.16 -6.25
C CYS A 131 -0.41 5.09 -5.65
N TYR A 132 -0.02 3.96 -5.04
CA TYR A 132 1.32 3.79 -4.47
C TYR A 132 2.34 3.15 -5.42
N HIS A 133 1.95 2.78 -6.65
CA HIS A 133 2.89 2.20 -7.61
C HIS A 133 3.92 3.24 -8.08
N PRO A 134 5.24 3.00 -7.86
CA PRO A 134 6.28 4.01 -8.07
C PRO A 134 6.45 4.42 -9.54
N LYS A 135 6.05 3.57 -10.50
CA LYS A 135 6.11 3.94 -11.93
C LYS A 135 4.96 4.82 -12.43
N PHE A 136 3.80 4.78 -11.78
CA PHE A 136 2.61 5.47 -12.29
C PHE A 136 2.34 6.79 -11.56
N LEU A 137 2.95 7.00 -10.38
CA LEU A 137 2.78 8.22 -9.58
C LEU A 137 1.30 8.65 -9.49
N GLY A 138 0.39 7.68 -9.40
CA GLY A 138 -1.05 7.90 -9.53
C GLY A 138 -1.60 8.88 -8.48
N ALA A 139 -1.04 8.82 -7.27
CA ALA A 139 -1.32 9.80 -6.23
C ALA A 139 -0.95 11.24 -6.64
N GLY A 140 0.18 11.43 -7.35
CA GLY A 140 0.61 12.72 -7.88
C GLY A 140 -0.34 13.29 -8.93
N LEU A 141 -0.90 12.44 -9.79
CA LEU A 141 -1.92 12.85 -10.76
C LEU A 141 -3.20 13.32 -10.07
N ILE A 142 -3.73 12.53 -9.13
CA ILE A 142 -4.94 12.92 -8.38
C ILE A 142 -4.71 14.20 -7.59
N TYR A 143 -3.55 14.32 -6.96
CA TYR A 143 -3.20 15.51 -6.20
C TYR A 143 -3.17 16.75 -7.09
N THR A 144 -2.48 16.70 -8.22
CA THR A 144 -2.36 17.86 -9.11
C THR A 144 -3.66 18.22 -9.82
N GLN A 145 -4.47 17.23 -10.22
CA GLN A 145 -5.68 17.45 -11.02
C GLN A 145 -6.92 17.73 -10.18
N VAL A 146 -7.05 17.11 -9.00
CA VAL A 146 -8.27 17.20 -8.18
C VAL A 146 -7.97 17.96 -6.90
N ILE A 147 -7.03 17.50 -6.08
CA ILE A 147 -6.88 18.03 -4.72
C ILE A 147 -6.32 19.45 -4.72
N LYS A 148 -5.30 19.73 -5.54
CA LYS A 148 -4.62 21.02 -5.64
C LYS A 148 -5.58 22.17 -6.01
N PRO A 149 -6.42 22.08 -7.06
CA PRO A 149 -7.36 23.17 -7.37
C PRO A 149 -8.42 23.36 -6.28
N PHE A 150 -8.84 22.30 -5.56
CA PHE A 150 -9.81 22.43 -4.46
C PHE A 150 -9.20 23.01 -3.18
N LEU A 151 -8.00 22.57 -2.75
CA LEU A 151 -7.43 22.96 -1.45
C LEU A 151 -6.60 24.26 -1.49
N VAL A 152 -5.86 24.52 -2.57
CA VAL A 152 -4.92 25.65 -2.63
C VAL A 152 -5.57 27.03 -2.39
N PRO A 153 -6.77 27.33 -2.93
CA PRO A 153 -7.43 28.61 -2.68
C PRO A 153 -7.70 28.85 -1.19
N TYR A 154 -8.16 27.83 -0.47
CA TYR A 154 -8.46 27.94 0.97
C TYR A 154 -7.21 28.04 1.82
N VAL A 155 -6.19 27.23 1.55
CA VAL A 155 -4.92 27.28 2.30
C VAL A 155 -4.23 28.63 2.14
N LYS A 156 -4.25 29.20 0.93
CA LYS A 156 -3.73 30.55 0.68
C LYS A 156 -4.52 31.62 1.43
N ALA A 157 -5.85 31.56 1.40
CA ALA A 157 -6.69 32.50 2.13
C ALA A 157 -6.42 32.47 3.64
N PHE A 158 -6.31 31.27 4.24
CA PHE A 158 -5.96 31.13 5.66
C PHE A 158 -4.56 31.65 6.00
N GLY A 159 -3.57 31.39 5.14
CA GLY A 159 -2.20 31.90 5.34
C GLY A 159 -2.16 33.42 5.30
N THR A 160 -2.85 34.03 4.34
CA THR A 160 -2.95 35.50 4.23
C THR A 160 -3.65 36.13 5.42
N SER A 161 -4.72 35.52 5.95
CA SER A 161 -5.42 36.03 7.14
C SER A 161 -4.56 36.04 8.40
N ARG A 162 -3.76 34.99 8.64
CA ARG A 162 -2.86 34.94 9.80
C ARG A 162 -1.76 36.01 9.75
N VAL A 163 -1.19 36.25 8.57
CA VAL A 163 -0.18 37.31 8.38
C VAL A 163 -0.77 38.70 8.64
N HIS A 164 -2.05 38.91 8.34
CA HIS A 164 -2.74 40.16 8.66
C HIS A 164 -3.07 40.33 10.15
N GLU A 165 -3.27 39.25 10.90
CA GLU A 165 -3.46 39.30 12.36
C GLU A 165 -2.15 39.60 13.09
N GLU A 166 -1.04 38.92 12.74
CA GLU A 166 0.28 39.17 13.36
C GLU A 166 0.73 40.62 13.18
N LYS A 167 0.50 41.21 12.00
CA LYS A 167 0.82 42.63 11.72
C LYS A 167 -0.08 43.65 12.43
N LYS A 168 -1.21 43.23 13.02
CA LYS A 168 -2.07 44.12 13.83
C LYS A 168 -1.73 44.06 15.32
N THR A 169 -1.01 43.03 15.75
CA THR A 169 -0.57 42.83 17.13
C THR A 169 0.81 43.42 17.44
N GLU A 170 1.57 43.81 16.40
CA GLU A 170 2.79 44.63 16.49
C GLU A 170 2.47 46.12 16.38
#